data_AF-A0A2P6MVB0-F1
#
_entry.id   AF-A0A2P6MVB0-F1
#
_cell.length_a   1.000
_cell.length_b   1.000
_cell.length_c   1.000
_cell.angle_alpha   90.00
_cell.angle_beta   90.00
_cell.angle_gamma   90.00
#
_symmetry.space_group_name_H-M   'P 1'
#
loop_
_entity.id
_entity.type
_entity.pdbx_description
1 polymer ?
#
loop_
_entity_poly.entity_id
_entity_poly.type
_entity_poly.pdbx_seq_one_letter_code
_entity_poly.pdbx_strand_id
1 'polypeptide(L)'
;MADFTTGLCGCFEDIAGCIVTCFCLPATHAQNEALLAERQCSFTDFCCALFVTPGNIYFNRQHIRSKYGMERGQECSDCCVVLCCAPCATCQHNRELISKREALLQLANSNLKLFVRVSMGVMRAYIVELTESKEQ
;
A
#
# COMPACT_ATOMS: atom_id res chain seq x y z
N MET A 1 9.70 -11.83 -13.01
CA MET A 1 10.44 -10.61 -12.64
C MET A 1 9.48 -9.53 -12.19
N ALA A 2 8.94 -9.67 -10.97
CA ALA A 2 8.10 -8.64 -10.36
C ALA A 2 8.97 -7.71 -9.50
N ASP A 3 9.34 -6.56 -10.07
CA ASP A 3 10.03 -5.47 -9.37
C ASP A 3 9.03 -4.38 -8.94
N PHE A 4 9.49 -3.36 -8.21
CA PHE A 4 8.65 -2.21 -7.84
C PHE A 4 7.95 -1.65 -9.09
N THR A 5 6.64 -1.37 -8.98
CA THR A 5 5.83 -0.96 -10.14
C THR A 5 6.15 0.47 -10.59
N THR A 6 6.62 1.31 -9.67
CA THR A 6 7.01 2.69 -9.94
C THR A 6 8.52 2.83 -10.07
N GLY A 7 8.98 3.73 -10.95
CA GLY A 7 10.40 4.04 -11.11
C GLY A 7 10.97 4.76 -9.88
N LEU A 8 12.29 4.63 -9.66
CA LEU A 8 12.96 5.26 -8.52
C LEU A 8 12.86 6.80 -8.58
N CYS A 9 13.07 7.37 -9.77
CA CYS A 9 12.91 8.79 -10.04
C CYS A 9 11.50 9.17 -10.52
N GLY A 10 10.46 8.43 -10.10
CA GLY A 10 9.06 8.83 -10.32
C GLY A 10 8.65 10.14 -9.62
N CYS A 11 9.61 10.90 -9.08
CA CYS A 11 9.37 12.20 -8.44
C CYS A 11 8.80 13.27 -9.38
N PHE A 12 8.92 13.10 -10.70
CA PHE A 12 8.27 14.00 -11.65
C PHE A 12 6.75 13.74 -11.79
N GLU A 13 6.28 12.56 -11.39
CA GLU A 13 4.85 12.23 -11.32
C GLU A 13 4.25 12.71 -9.99
N ASP A 14 5.01 12.65 -8.89
CA ASP A 14 4.64 13.11 -7.54
C ASP A 14 5.63 14.15 -6.97
N ILE A 15 5.65 15.35 -7.59
CA ILE A 15 6.59 16.41 -7.21
C ILE A 15 6.36 16.89 -5.78
N ALA A 16 5.11 17.10 -5.39
CA ALA A 16 4.77 17.56 -4.03
C ALA A 16 5.17 16.54 -2.97
N GLY A 17 4.89 15.26 -3.21
CA GLY A 17 5.29 14.15 -2.32
C GLY A 17 6.80 14.06 -2.17
N CYS A 18 7.55 14.10 -3.29
CA CYS A 18 9.01 14.05 -3.24
C CYS A 18 9.65 15.28 -2.57
N ILE A 19 9.09 16.48 -2.76
CA ILE A 19 9.55 17.68 -2.05
C ILE A 19 9.35 17.49 -0.54
N VAL A 20 8.16 17.07 -0.11
CA VAL A 20 7.86 16.83 1.31
C VAL A 20 8.78 15.76 1.89
N THR A 21 9.03 14.66 1.18
CA THR A 21 9.98 13.63 1.64
C THR A 21 11.43 14.12 1.64
N CYS A 22 11.81 15.03 0.75
CA CYS A 22 13.15 15.61 0.74
C CYS A 22 13.38 16.53 1.94
N PHE A 23 12.37 17.30 2.35
CA PHE A 23 12.44 18.19 3.52
C PHE A 23 12.08 17.51 4.84
N CYS A 24 11.31 16.41 4.80
CA CYS A 24 10.80 15.69 5.96
C CYS A 24 10.78 14.18 5.70
N LEU A 25 11.95 13.61 5.43
CA LEU A 25 12.14 12.18 5.21
C LEU A 25 11.62 11.31 6.38
N PRO A 26 11.80 11.71 7.67
CA PRO A 26 11.22 10.99 8.81
C PRO A 26 9.71 10.82 8.74
N ALA A 27 8.97 11.83 8.27
CA ALA A 27 7.51 11.75 8.19
C ALA A 27 7.05 10.72 7.17
N THR A 28 7.63 10.73 5.96
CA THR A 28 7.27 9.74 4.94
C THR A 28 7.73 8.34 5.34
N HIS A 29 8.89 8.20 5.99
CA HIS A 29 9.35 6.91 6.49
C HIS A 29 8.43 6.36 7.59
N ALA A 30 8.01 7.18 8.56
CA ALA A 30 7.06 6.79 9.59
C ALA A 30 5.71 6.36 8.98
N GLN A 31 5.25 7.05 7.94
CA GLN A 31 4.05 6.65 7.21
C GLN A 31 4.23 5.30 6.53
N ASN A 32 5.38 5.02 5.92
CA ASN A 32 5.65 3.73 5.28
C ASN A 32 5.66 2.57 6.29
N GLU A 33 6.29 2.77 7.45
CA GLU A 33 6.26 1.81 8.56
C GLU A 33 4.83 1.57 9.07
N ALA A 34 4.03 2.63 9.22
CA ALA A 34 2.63 2.52 9.61
C ALA A 34 1.79 1.76 8.57
N LEU A 35 1.99 2.04 7.27
CA LEU A 35 1.32 1.34 6.17
C LEU A 35 1.73 -0.14 6.09
N LEU A 36 3.01 -0.45 6.31
CA LEU A 36 3.51 -1.82 6.42
C LEU A 36 2.86 -2.57 7.59
N ALA A 37 2.67 -1.90 8.72
CA ALA A 37 1.98 -2.44 9.88
C ALA A 37 0.43 -2.34 9.80
N GLU A 38 -0.13 -1.94 8.64
CA GLU A 38 -1.58 -1.83 8.38
C GLU A 38 -2.33 -0.92 9.36
N ARG A 39 -1.64 0.08 9.89
CA ARG A 39 -2.15 1.03 10.89
C ARG A 39 -2.02 2.47 10.39
N GLN A 40 -2.62 3.40 11.12
CA GLN A 40 -2.44 4.82 10.88
C GLN A 40 -1.11 5.30 11.49
N CYS A 41 -0.51 6.31 10.87
CA CYS A 41 0.71 6.93 11.40
C CYS A 41 0.35 7.76 12.65
N SER A 42 1.02 7.49 13.76
CA SER A 42 0.88 8.23 15.01
C SER A 42 2.08 9.16 15.23
N PHE A 43 1.96 10.10 16.16
CA PHE A 43 3.05 11.00 16.53
C PHE A 43 4.26 10.22 17.09
N THR A 44 4.02 9.11 17.80
CA THR A 44 5.09 8.25 18.32
C THR A 44 5.95 7.68 17.18
N ASP A 45 5.34 7.30 16.06
CA ASP A 45 6.08 6.76 14.90
C ASP A 45 6.98 7.81 14.28
N PHE A 46 6.49 9.05 14.21
CA PHE A 46 7.29 10.17 13.73
C PHE A 46 8.50 10.40 14.63
N CYS A 47 8.31 10.41 15.96
CA CYS A 47 9.41 10.53 16.92
C CYS A 47 10.45 9.41 16.78
N CYS A 48 10.01 8.17 16.55
CA CYS A 48 10.90 7.04 16.30
C CYS A 48 11.64 7.17 14.95
N ALA A 49 11.01 7.77 13.95
CA ALA A 49 11.59 7.98 12.62
C ALA A 49 12.55 9.19 12.53
N LEU A 50 12.63 10.06 13.55
CA LEU A 50 13.55 11.20 13.56
C LEU A 50 15.02 10.77 13.41
N PHE A 51 15.37 9.55 13.85
CA PHE A 51 16.70 8.97 13.75
C PHE A 51 16.79 7.94 12.62
N VAL A 52 16.06 8.16 11.52
CA VAL A 52 16.09 7.27 10.36
C VAL A 52 17.48 7.23 9.74
N THR A 53 17.98 6.01 9.54
CA THR A 53 19.24 5.75 8.84
C THR A 53 18.96 5.15 7.46
N PRO A 54 19.91 5.21 6.52
CA PRO A 54 19.82 4.47 5.25
C PRO A 54 19.54 2.97 5.47
N GLY A 55 20.07 2.39 6.55
CA GLY A 55 19.78 1.01 6.94
C GLY A 55 18.28 0.76 7.17
N ASN A 56 17.59 1.66 7.87
CA ASN A 56 16.14 1.54 8.10
C ASN A 56 15.35 1.58 6.78
N ILE A 57 15.74 2.45 5.85
CA ILE A 57 15.09 2.55 4.53
C ILE A 57 15.33 1.28 3.70
N TYR A 58 16.53 0.70 3.77
CA TYR A 58 16.83 -0.59 3.17
C TYR A 58 15.99 -1.72 3.77
N PHE A 59 15.88 -1.79 5.11
CA PHE A 59 15.05 -2.79 5.76
C PHE A 59 13.57 -2.64 5.40
N ASN A 60 13.07 -1.41 5.32
CA ASN A 60 11.72 -1.12 4.84
C ASN A 60 11.51 -1.65 3.41
N ARG A 61 12.48 -1.40 2.52
CA ARG A 61 12.47 -1.96 1.15
C ARG A 61 12.36 -3.49 1.14
N GLN A 62 13.17 -4.17 1.94
CA GLN A 62 13.14 -5.64 2.04
C GLN A 62 11.82 -6.13 2.66
N HIS A 63 11.29 -5.40 3.63
CA HIS A 63 10.00 -5.70 4.25
C HIS A 63 8.86 -5.63 3.24
N ILE A 64 8.81 -4.58 2.40
CA ILE A 64 7.81 -4.45 1.34
C ILE A 64 7.91 -5.64 0.36
N ARG A 65 9.14 -6.02 -0.06
CA ARG A 65 9.35 -7.18 -0.95
C ARG A 65 8.85 -8.47 -0.32
N SER A 66 9.18 -8.70 0.95
CA SER A 66 8.72 -9.86 1.71
C SER A 66 7.20 -9.89 1.84
N LYS A 67 6.58 -8.76 2.21
CA LYS A 67 5.13 -8.64 2.45
C LYS A 67 4.30 -8.91 1.20
N TYR A 68 4.74 -8.44 0.04
CA TYR A 68 4.00 -8.59 -1.22
C TYR A 68 4.54 -9.69 -2.13
N GLY A 69 5.44 -10.54 -1.65
CA GLY A 69 6.00 -11.66 -2.42
C GLY A 69 6.74 -11.22 -3.68
N MET A 70 7.38 -10.05 -3.66
CA MET A 70 8.17 -9.56 -4.80
C MET A 70 9.49 -10.32 -4.88
N GLU A 71 9.99 -10.56 -6.10
CA GLU A 71 11.27 -11.23 -6.29
C GLU A 71 12.38 -10.45 -5.59
N ARG A 72 13.38 -11.11 -5.00
CA ARG A 72 14.50 -10.41 -4.35
C ARG A 72 15.33 -9.73 -5.45
N GLY A 73 15.48 -8.41 -5.36
CA GLY A 73 16.35 -7.65 -6.25
C GLY A 73 17.82 -7.96 -5.96
N GLN A 74 18.74 -7.52 -6.82
CA GLN A 74 20.17 -7.59 -6.47
C GLN A 74 20.43 -6.75 -5.22
N GLU A 75 20.95 -7.37 -4.15
CA GLU A 75 21.16 -6.71 -2.84
C GLU A 75 22.09 -5.49 -2.95
N CYS A 76 23.13 -5.57 -3.79
CA CYS A 76 23.98 -4.42 -4.11
C CYS A 76 23.21 -3.28 -4.79
N SER A 77 22.26 -3.60 -5.68
CA SER A 77 21.43 -2.58 -6.33
C SER A 77 20.53 -1.89 -5.32
N ASP A 78 19.92 -2.63 -4.40
CA ASP A 78 19.04 -2.05 -3.38
C ASP A 78 19.81 -1.16 -2.39
N CYS A 79 21.04 -1.53 -2.02
CA CYS A 79 21.93 -0.67 -1.21
C CYS A 79 22.33 0.61 -1.97
N CYS A 80 22.77 0.47 -3.22
CA CYS A 80 23.13 1.61 -4.07
C CYS A 80 21.96 2.58 -4.29
N VAL A 81 20.74 2.07 -4.43
CA VAL A 81 19.52 2.87 -4.57
C VAL A 81 19.28 3.75 -3.34
N VAL A 82 19.40 3.17 -2.14
CA VAL A 82 19.19 3.90 -0.89
C VAL A 82 20.32 4.89 -0.60
N LEU A 83 21.56 4.52 -0.91
CA LEU A 83 22.72 5.40 -0.77
C LEU A 83 22.75 6.54 -1.80
N CYS A 84 22.23 6.31 -3.02
CA CYS A 84 22.19 7.30 -4.08
C CYS A 84 21.08 8.34 -3.86
N CYS A 85 19.87 7.90 -3.49
CA CYS A 85 18.76 8.80 -3.15
C CYS A 85 17.78 8.18 -2.15
N ALA A 86 18.07 8.33 -0.86
CA ALA A 86 17.19 7.96 0.24
C ALA A 86 15.75 8.55 0.13
N PRO A 87 15.55 9.85 -0.20
CA PRO A 87 14.19 10.39 -0.33
C PRO A 87 13.44 9.76 -1.50
N CYS A 88 14.07 9.64 -2.68
CA CYS A 88 13.44 9.02 -3.84
C CYS A 88 13.02 7.56 -3.56
N ALA A 89 13.89 6.79 -2.89
CA ALA A 89 13.59 5.43 -2.47
C ALA A 89 12.40 5.39 -1.49
N THR A 90 12.37 6.29 -0.51
CA THR A 90 11.28 6.40 0.47
C THR A 90 9.95 6.80 -0.18
N CYS A 91 9.97 7.69 -1.19
CA CYS A 91 8.78 8.01 -1.98
C CYS A 91 8.32 6.82 -2.82
N GLN A 92 9.24 6.09 -3.45
CA GLN A 92 8.92 4.88 -4.21
C GLN A 92 8.22 3.85 -3.33
N HIS A 93 8.72 3.63 -2.11
CA HIS A 93 8.08 2.78 -1.10
C HIS A 93 6.67 3.23 -0.77
N ASN A 94 6.47 4.54 -0.55
CA ASN A 94 5.18 5.12 -0.19
C ASN A 94 4.15 4.90 -1.31
N ARG A 95 4.51 5.21 -2.56
CA ARG A 95 3.63 4.99 -3.73
C ARG A 95 3.23 3.53 -3.89
N GLU A 96 4.19 2.62 -3.75
CA GLU A 96 3.92 1.19 -3.84
C GLU A 96 2.93 0.75 -2.74
N LEU A 97 3.15 1.17 -1.49
CA LEU A 97 2.28 0.83 -0.37
C LEU A 97 0.85 1.37 -0.54
N ILE A 98 0.71 2.63 -1.00
CA ILE A 98 -0.59 3.24 -1.27
C ILE A 98 -1.31 2.48 -2.39
N SER A 99 -0.63 2.24 -3.52
CA SER A 99 -1.19 1.51 -4.66
C SER A 99 -1.71 0.12 -4.27
N LYS A 100 -0.93 -0.64 -3.48
CA LYS A 100 -1.36 -1.96 -2.99
C LYS A 100 -2.55 -1.85 -2.04
N ARG A 101 -2.57 -0.85 -1.15
CA ARG A 101 -3.69 -0.62 -0.22
C ARG A 101 -4.97 -0.29 -0.98
N GLU A 102 -4.90 0.58 -1.97
CA GLU A 102 -6.04 0.95 -2.81
C GLU A 102 -6.56 -0.26 -3.60
N ALA A 103 -5.68 -1.08 -4.18
CA ALA A 103 -6.07 -2.32 -4.85
C ALA A 103 -6.82 -3.28 -3.91
N LEU A 104 -6.34 -3.46 -2.67
CA LEU A 104 -7.03 -4.29 -1.67
C LEU A 104 -8.40 -3.73 -1.27
N LEU A 105 -8.51 -2.40 -1.11
CA LEU A 105 -9.79 -1.75 -0.82
C LEU A 105 -10.79 -1.88 -1.98
N GLN A 106 -10.32 -1.81 -3.22
CA GLN A 106 -11.16 -2.02 -4.40
C GLN A 106 -11.66 -3.46 -4.49
N LEU A 107 -10.81 -4.45 -4.18
CA LEU A 107 -11.22 -5.86 -4.10
C LEU A 107 -12.26 -6.07 -2.99
N ALA A 108 -12.04 -5.51 -1.80
CA ALA A 108 -12.99 -5.58 -0.69
C ALA A 108 -14.35 -4.96 -1.06
N ASN A 109 -14.34 -3.78 -1.67
CA ASN A 109 -15.57 -3.11 -2.13
C ASN A 109 -16.29 -3.91 -3.22
N SER A 110 -15.55 -4.50 -4.16
CA SER A 110 -16.10 -5.33 -5.23
C SER A 110 -16.75 -6.61 -4.66
N ASN A 111 -16.09 -7.27 -3.72
CA ASN A 111 -16.63 -8.44 -3.02
C ASN A 111 -17.88 -8.10 -2.20
N LEU A 112 -17.88 -6.96 -1.49
CA LEU A 112 -19.05 -6.51 -0.75
C LEU A 112 -20.24 -6.23 -1.68
N LYS A 113 -20.01 -5.54 -2.80
CA LYS A 113 -21.05 -5.31 -3.83
C LYS A 113 -21.61 -6.61 -4.38
N LEU A 114 -20.74 -7.58 -4.67
CA LEU A 114 -21.16 -8.91 -5.14
C LEU A 114 -22.00 -9.63 -4.08
N PHE A 115 -21.56 -9.62 -2.81
CA PHE A 115 -22.29 -10.23 -1.70
C PHE A 115 -23.70 -9.63 -1.53
N VAL A 116 -23.81 -8.30 -1.53
CA VAL A 116 -25.12 -7.60 -1.45
C VAL A 116 -25.99 -7.94 -2.64
N ARG A 117 -25.43 -7.99 -3.86
CA ARG A 117 -26.18 -8.34 -5.08
C ARG A 117 -26.72 -9.78 -5.03
N VAL A 118 -25.90 -10.74 -4.57
CA VAL A 118 -26.32 -12.14 -4.42
C VAL A 118 -27.40 -12.26 -3.34
N SER A 119 -27.22 -11.62 -2.19
CA SER A 119 -28.20 -11.59 -1.10
C SER A 119 -29.57 -11.05 -1.55
N MET A 120 -29.59 -9.90 -2.23
CA MET A 120 -30.83 -9.34 -2.77
C MET A 120 -31.48 -10.26 -3.82
N GLY A 121 -30.67 -10.93 -4.65
CA GLY A 121 -31.17 -11.90 -5.64
C GLY A 121 -31.87 -13.09 -5.00
N VAL A 122 -31.27 -13.69 -3.97
CA VAL A 122 -31.85 -14.80 -3.21
C VAL A 122 -33.14 -14.36 -2.51
N MET A 123 -33.13 -13.19 -1.86
CA MET A 123 -34.30 -12.68 -1.16
C MET A 123 -35.46 -12.37 -2.12
N ARG A 124 -35.15 -11.84 -3.30
CA ARG A 124 -36.15 -11.60 -4.35
C ARG A 124 -36.74 -12.91 -4.89
N ALA A 125 -35.91 -13.94 -5.10
CA ALA A 125 -36.38 -15.26 -5.52
C ALA A 125 -37.32 -15.89 -4.47
N TYR A 126 -36.94 -15.82 -3.19
CA TYR A 126 -37.75 -16.33 -2.09
C TYR A 126 -39.11 -15.59 -1.96
N ILE A 127 -39.11 -14.27 -2.15
CA ILE A 127 -40.37 -13.50 -2.14
C ILE A 127 -41.28 -13.94 -3.29
N VAL A 128 -40.73 -14.18 -4.49
CA VAL A 128 -41.51 -14.67 -5.64
C VAL A 128 -42.13 -16.05 -5.36
N GLU A 129 -41.34 -17.00 -4.83
CA GLU A 129 -41.85 -18.32 -4.44
C GLU A 129 -42.97 -18.23 -3.39
N LEU A 130 -42.85 -17.33 -2.41
CA LEU A 130 -43.89 -17.09 -1.40
C LEU A 130 -45.16 -16.46 -1.96
N THR A 131 -45.05 -15.60 -2.97
CA THR A 131 -46.23 -15.02 -3.63
C THR A 131 -46.96 -16.03 -4.49
N GLU A 132 -46.24 -16.89 -5.23
CA GLU A 132 -46.85 -17.95 -6.05
C GLU A 132 -47.56 -19.01 -5.19
N SER A 133 -47.01 -19.33 -4.01
CA SER A 133 -47.60 -20.29 -3.08
C SER A 133 -48.92 -19.82 -2.44
N LYS A 134 -49.26 -18.53 -2.53
CA LYS A 134 -50.51 -17.97 -1.97
C LYS A 134 -51.65 -17.86 -2.97
N GLU A 135 -51.38 -17.99 -4.27
CA GLU A 135 -52.40 -17.98 -5.32
C GLU A 135 -52.95 -19.37 -5.67
N GLN A 136 -52.37 -20.44 -5.12
CA GLN A 136 -52.89 -21.82 -5.18
C GLN A 136 -53.77 -22.16 -3.97
#